data_AF-A0A7C2ZLC6-F1
#
_entry.id   AF-A0A7C2ZLC6-F1
#
_cell.length_a   1.000
_cell.length_b   1.000
_cell.length_c   1.000
_cell.angle_alpha   90.00
_cell.angle_beta   90.00
_cell.angle_gamma   90.00
#
_symmetry.space_group_name_H-M   'P 1'
#
loop_
_entity.id
_entity.type
_entity.pdbx_description
1 polymer ?
#
loop_
_entity_poly.entity_id
_entity_poly.type
_entity_poly.pdbx_seq_one_letter_code
_entity_poly.pdbx_strand_id
1 'polypeptide(L)'
;MRIGHIAAVLTLICVLTPEVWTATAPGSDDVGRLGHWQVDAAQQTAANADRVVKVEVLSLLEAGTVRNEVSANPPELRRLTASCRVLSEIKERCPQIIRVEFQYPAESDIQGNPSLAQQFTSLRVGEVALVFLKDIGMDFRLNRIDGKVRITSSRVRHEMVDEPEERLLSEFVASAQDGDPMVRLQAVEELGYVGDAILRQMAASEYRYSSEAADRCIMLDKKLDAAREVLADARKATDPVVRFAAVISSFQVDATPGEATSLEVLRADPATLSTAESLAQYGAIGFSVQAMQARLLDVMDATTRRLLLDMRQRDVIRRRDGKPYRGIRDFWYPEFCAAALACESVRAAGPMRRSLANILWVRSDVASVPEMIALLDDADILVRSAVVAGLIKTVASPYSNPLEVHSPWMSSIDATDVEVRDREIDPAEAMRDY
;
A
#
# COMPACT_ATOMS: atom_id res chain seq x y z
N MET A 1 16.21 -30.34 28.97
CA MET A 1 16.73 -28.96 28.88
C MET A 1 15.88 -28.07 27.95
N ARG A 2 14.54 -28.13 28.04
CA ARG A 2 13.61 -27.37 27.15
C ARG A 2 12.46 -26.64 27.85
N ILE A 3 12.29 -26.81 29.17
CA ILE A 3 11.23 -26.16 29.97
C ILE A 3 11.72 -24.84 30.59
N GLY A 4 13.02 -24.72 30.87
CA GLY A 4 13.62 -23.51 31.46
C GLY A 4 13.58 -22.27 30.57
N HIS A 5 13.70 -22.43 29.24
CA HIS A 5 13.62 -21.29 28.30
C HIS A 5 12.19 -20.75 28.17
N ILE A 6 11.17 -21.61 28.23
CA ILE A 6 9.76 -21.19 28.19
C ILE A 6 9.38 -20.45 29.47
N ALA A 7 9.87 -20.90 30.62
CA ALA A 7 9.68 -20.22 31.90
C ALA A 7 10.39 -18.86 31.96
N ALA A 8 11.60 -18.74 31.40
CA ALA A 8 12.32 -17.47 31.30
C ALA A 8 11.60 -16.46 30.38
N VAL A 9 11.07 -16.93 29.24
CA VAL A 9 10.26 -16.12 28.33
C VAL A 9 8.95 -15.67 28.99
N LEU A 10 8.24 -16.56 29.70
CA LEU A 10 7.04 -16.21 30.48
C LEU A 10 7.34 -15.22 31.62
N THR A 11 8.50 -15.34 32.25
CA THR A 11 8.90 -14.42 33.32
C THR A 11 9.25 -13.04 32.76
N LEU A 12 9.88 -12.96 31.59
CA LEU A 12 10.12 -11.70 30.88
C LEU A 12 8.78 -11.05 30.43
N ILE A 13 7.80 -11.86 30.02
CA ILE A 13 6.45 -11.44 29.65
C ILE A 13 5.70 -10.83 30.85
N CYS A 14 5.83 -11.40 32.05
CA CYS A 14 5.14 -10.88 33.25
C CYS A 14 5.69 -9.56 33.81
N VAL A 15 6.89 -9.12 33.41
CA VAL A 15 7.48 -7.86 33.88
C VAL A 15 7.07 -6.66 33.00
N LEU A 16 6.53 -6.90 31.80
CA LEU A 16 6.21 -5.85 30.81
C LEU A 16 4.71 -5.47 30.77
N THR A 17 3.87 -5.98 31.68
CA THR A 17 2.42 -6.15 31.45
C THR A 17 1.44 -5.03 31.83
N PRO A 18 1.77 -3.93 32.54
CA PRO A 18 0.79 -2.83 32.68
C PRO A 18 0.99 -1.65 31.73
N GLU A 19 2.23 -1.36 31.31
CA GLU A 19 2.54 -0.11 30.58
C GLU A 19 2.50 -0.25 29.05
N VAL A 20 2.51 -1.48 28.52
CA VAL A 20 2.52 -1.73 27.06
C VAL A 20 1.11 -1.64 26.44
N TRP A 21 0.05 -1.77 27.24
CA TRP A 21 -1.34 -1.71 26.74
C TRP A 21 -1.85 -0.28 26.48
N THR A 22 -1.18 0.74 27.01
CA THR A 22 -1.56 2.15 26.81
C THR A 22 -0.71 2.87 25.75
N ALA A 23 0.29 2.21 25.16
CA ALA A 23 1.15 2.79 24.13
C ALA A 23 0.67 2.54 22.68
N THR A 24 -0.51 1.94 22.48
CA THR A 24 -1.12 1.83 21.15
C THR A 24 -1.98 3.06 20.86
N ALA A 25 -1.45 3.91 19.96
CA ALA A 25 -1.94 5.20 19.43
C ALA A 25 -1.75 6.39 20.39
N PRO A 26 -0.89 7.39 20.08
CA PRO A 26 -0.63 7.99 18.76
C PRO A 26 0.87 8.03 18.39
N GLY A 27 1.17 7.88 17.09
CA GLY A 27 2.56 7.97 16.59
C GLY A 27 2.80 7.35 15.21
N SER A 28 1.75 6.93 14.49
CA SER A 28 1.87 6.48 13.10
C SER A 28 2.21 7.59 12.11
N ASP A 29 2.22 8.85 12.54
CA ASP A 29 2.29 9.98 11.61
C ASP A 29 3.70 10.55 11.43
N ASP A 30 4.70 10.07 12.18
CA ASP A 30 6.09 10.60 12.12
C ASP A 30 7.16 9.56 11.75
N VAL A 31 6.79 8.31 11.48
CA VAL A 31 7.73 7.34 10.88
C VAL A 31 7.79 7.59 9.37
N GLY A 32 8.55 8.62 8.99
CA GLY A 32 9.13 8.74 7.66
C GLY A 32 8.18 9.11 6.52
N ARG A 33 7.93 10.41 6.34
CA ARG A 33 7.66 11.01 5.01
C ARG A 33 8.86 10.88 4.04
N LEU A 34 9.64 9.82 4.16
CA LEU A 34 10.86 9.53 3.43
C LEU A 34 10.65 8.19 2.73
N GLY A 35 9.98 8.21 1.57
CA GLY A 35 10.01 7.03 0.70
C GLY A 35 8.92 6.92 -0.36
N HIS A 36 7.69 7.38 -0.12
CA HIS A 36 6.58 7.06 -1.03
C HIS A 36 6.54 7.95 -2.28
N TRP A 37 6.09 7.38 -3.40
CA TRP A 37 5.49 8.17 -4.47
C TRP A 37 4.27 8.87 -3.87
N GLN A 38 4.28 10.20 -3.90
CA GLN A 38 3.58 10.99 -2.88
C GLN A 38 2.07 11.15 -3.15
N VAL A 39 1.60 10.86 -4.36
CA VAL A 39 0.27 11.35 -4.76
C VAL A 39 -0.88 10.62 -4.07
N ASP A 40 -0.88 9.28 -4.06
CA ASP A 40 -2.02 8.45 -3.61
C ASP A 40 -3.34 9.01 -4.15
N ALA A 41 -3.56 8.80 -5.45
CA ALA A 41 -4.68 9.36 -6.19
C ALA A 41 -6.04 8.99 -5.58
N ALA A 42 -6.16 7.81 -4.98
CA ALA A 42 -7.37 7.38 -4.31
C ALA A 42 -7.63 8.21 -3.05
N GLN A 43 -6.62 8.37 -2.19
CA GLN A 43 -6.74 9.22 -1.01
C GLN A 43 -7.03 10.68 -1.38
N GLN A 44 -6.31 11.22 -2.37
CA GLN A 44 -6.56 12.60 -2.84
C GLN A 44 -7.99 12.75 -3.33
N THR A 45 -8.49 11.79 -4.12
CA THR A 45 -9.85 11.82 -4.66
C THR A 45 -10.90 11.74 -3.57
N ALA A 46 -10.73 10.87 -2.58
CA ALA A 46 -11.71 10.67 -1.52
C ALA A 46 -11.72 11.85 -0.52
N ALA A 47 -10.54 12.28 -0.04
CA ALA A 47 -10.43 13.15 1.12
C ALA A 47 -10.06 14.60 0.80
N ASN A 48 -9.29 14.84 -0.27
CA ASN A 48 -8.61 16.13 -0.47
C ASN A 48 -9.08 16.91 -1.70
N ALA A 49 -9.62 16.27 -2.72
CA ALA A 49 -10.04 16.93 -3.96
C ALA A 49 -11.55 17.15 -3.97
N ASP A 50 -11.98 18.35 -4.34
CA ASP A 50 -13.39 18.63 -4.61
C ASP A 50 -13.74 18.17 -6.04
N ARG A 51 -12.79 18.33 -6.98
CA ARG A 51 -12.88 17.87 -8.38
C ARG A 51 -11.64 17.07 -8.76
N VAL A 52 -11.81 16.06 -9.60
CA VAL A 52 -10.71 15.31 -10.22
C VAL A 52 -10.97 15.19 -11.70
N VAL A 53 -10.05 15.72 -12.51
CA VAL A 53 -10.21 15.81 -13.96
C VAL A 53 -8.91 15.52 -14.67
N LYS A 54 -9.01 14.88 -15.83
CA LYS A 54 -7.91 14.78 -16.79
C LYS A 54 -7.88 16.05 -17.61
N VAL A 55 -6.71 16.67 -17.68
CA VAL A 55 -6.53 17.94 -18.39
C VAL A 55 -5.34 17.93 -19.32
N GLU A 56 -5.45 18.71 -20.38
CA GLU A 56 -4.32 19.17 -21.19
C GLU A 56 -4.05 20.65 -20.86
N VAL A 57 -2.82 20.96 -20.47
CA VAL A 57 -2.41 22.34 -20.14
C VAL A 57 -2.16 23.13 -21.42
N LEU A 58 -2.96 24.15 -21.69
CA LEU A 58 -2.88 24.95 -22.92
C LEU A 58 -1.90 26.12 -22.81
N SER A 59 -1.90 26.79 -21.67
CA SER A 59 -1.04 27.96 -21.43
C SER A 59 -0.79 28.15 -19.93
N LEU A 60 0.30 28.85 -19.61
CA LEU A 60 0.65 29.28 -18.27
C LEU A 60 0.79 30.80 -18.25
N LEU A 61 0.24 31.43 -17.23
CA LEU A 61 0.41 32.85 -16.96
C LEU A 61 0.96 33.02 -15.55
N GLU A 62 2.01 33.82 -15.42
CA GLU A 62 2.54 34.21 -14.11
C GLU A 62 1.83 35.46 -13.62
N ALA A 63 1.19 35.37 -12.47
CA ALA A 63 0.41 36.44 -11.87
C ALA A 63 1.21 37.28 -10.85
N GLY A 64 2.44 36.88 -10.54
CA GLY A 64 3.35 37.57 -9.63
C GLY A 64 4.08 36.64 -8.67
N THR A 65 4.85 37.22 -7.75
CA THR A 65 5.58 36.48 -6.71
C THR A 65 4.92 36.65 -5.34
N VAL A 66 5.03 35.61 -4.52
CA VAL A 66 4.51 35.54 -3.15
C VAL A 66 5.66 35.12 -2.24
N ARG A 67 5.91 35.89 -1.18
CA ARG A 67 6.84 35.48 -0.13
C ARG A 67 6.09 34.64 0.89
N ASN A 68 6.63 33.46 1.21
CA ASN A 68 6.04 32.58 2.20
C ASN A 68 6.55 32.96 3.60
N GLU A 69 5.82 33.72 4.40
CA GLU A 69 6.37 34.32 5.65
C GLU A 69 6.67 33.33 6.79
N VAL A 70 6.50 32.02 6.58
CA VAL A 70 6.52 30.99 7.64
C VAL A 70 7.89 30.34 7.87
N SER A 71 8.94 30.69 7.11
CA SER A 71 10.30 30.15 7.33
C SER A 71 11.37 31.22 7.47
N ALA A 72 12.49 30.88 8.12
CA ALA A 72 13.61 31.79 8.36
C ALA A 72 14.31 32.27 7.06
N ASN A 73 14.15 31.52 5.96
CA ASN A 73 14.59 31.86 4.61
C ASN A 73 13.57 31.28 3.62
N PRO A 74 12.47 31.99 3.35
CA PRO A 74 11.40 31.41 2.57
C PRO A 74 11.72 31.46 1.08
N PRO A 75 11.47 30.36 0.34
CA PRO A 75 11.66 30.36 -1.09
C PRO A 75 10.73 31.39 -1.74
N GLU A 76 11.21 32.00 -2.81
CA GLU A 76 10.39 32.90 -3.61
C GLU A 76 9.42 32.06 -4.45
N LEU A 77 8.12 32.18 -4.15
CA LEU A 77 7.08 31.40 -4.82
C LEU A 77 6.47 32.22 -5.94
N ARG A 78 6.44 31.66 -7.14
CA ARG A 78 5.74 32.22 -8.29
C ARG A 78 4.29 31.74 -8.26
N ARG A 79 3.34 32.67 -8.35
CA ARG A 79 1.92 32.34 -8.53
C ARG A 79 1.65 32.18 -10.02
N LEU A 80 1.22 30.99 -10.40
CA LEU A 80 0.98 30.59 -11.78
C LEU A 80 -0.50 30.23 -11.95
N THR A 81 -1.06 30.62 -13.08
CA THR A 81 -2.40 30.21 -13.51
C THR A 81 -2.26 29.42 -14.82
N ALA A 82 -2.66 28.16 -14.79
CA ALA A 82 -2.77 27.33 -15.99
C ALA A 82 -4.17 27.45 -16.59
N SER A 83 -4.26 27.67 -17.90
CA SER A 83 -5.50 27.43 -18.65
C SER A 83 -5.48 26.00 -19.17
N CYS A 84 -6.47 25.22 -18.79
CA CYS A 84 -6.50 23.78 -19.04
C CYS A 84 -7.77 23.39 -19.80
N ARG A 85 -7.62 22.49 -20.79
CA ARG A 85 -8.74 21.81 -21.44
C ARG A 85 -9.05 20.53 -20.68
N VAL A 86 -10.31 20.36 -20.27
CA VAL A 86 -10.78 19.14 -19.63
C VAL A 86 -11.03 18.06 -20.68
N LEU A 87 -10.39 16.90 -20.52
CA LEU A 87 -10.48 15.76 -21.42
C LEU A 87 -11.41 14.65 -20.88
N SER A 88 -11.38 14.42 -19.56
CA SER A 88 -12.29 13.51 -18.85
C SER A 88 -12.56 13.98 -17.43
N GLU A 89 -13.74 13.65 -16.92
CA GLU A 89 -14.21 13.96 -15.57
C GLU A 89 -14.21 12.70 -14.72
N ILE A 90 -13.33 12.65 -13.71
CA ILE A 90 -13.18 11.51 -12.80
C ILE A 90 -14.09 11.68 -11.60
N LYS A 91 -13.97 12.82 -10.93
CA LYS A 91 -14.81 13.22 -9.80
C LYS A 91 -15.41 14.58 -10.11
N GLU A 92 -16.74 14.62 -10.10
CA GLU A 92 -17.55 15.83 -10.27
C GLU A 92 -17.41 16.50 -11.67
N ARG A 93 -18.43 17.27 -12.08
CA ARG A 93 -18.42 17.92 -13.41
C ARG A 93 -17.52 19.16 -13.45
N CYS A 94 -16.95 19.47 -14.60
CA CYS A 94 -16.15 20.67 -14.81
C CYS A 94 -16.48 21.36 -16.15
N PRO A 95 -16.30 22.69 -16.25
CA PRO A 95 -16.31 23.36 -17.54
C PRO A 95 -15.26 22.78 -18.49
N GLN A 96 -15.50 22.84 -19.81
CA GLN A 96 -14.55 22.32 -20.81
C GLN A 96 -13.17 22.99 -20.76
N ILE A 97 -13.13 24.25 -20.33
CA ILE A 97 -11.91 25.01 -20.10
C ILE A 97 -11.95 25.54 -18.68
N ILE A 98 -10.91 25.23 -17.91
CA ILE A 98 -10.76 25.64 -16.52
C ILE A 98 -9.49 26.44 -16.31
N ARG A 99 -9.47 27.26 -15.26
CA ARG A 99 -8.26 27.95 -14.78
C ARG A 99 -7.83 27.33 -13.47
N VAL A 100 -6.56 26.93 -13.41
CA VAL A 100 -5.96 26.27 -12.25
C VAL A 100 -4.85 27.14 -11.69
N GLU A 101 -5.04 27.69 -10.51
CA GLU A 101 -4.01 28.40 -9.75
C GLU A 101 -3.08 27.40 -9.04
N PHE A 102 -1.78 27.60 -9.13
CA PHE A 102 -0.78 26.86 -8.35
C PHE A 102 0.43 27.75 -8.03
N GLN A 103 1.24 27.31 -7.07
CA GLN A 103 2.46 28.01 -6.66
C GLN A 103 3.66 27.11 -6.92
N TYR A 104 4.75 27.70 -7.38
CA TYR A 104 5.97 26.95 -7.65
C TYR A 104 7.22 27.79 -7.34
N PRO A 105 8.28 27.21 -6.75
CA PRO A 105 9.49 27.94 -6.40
C PRO A 105 10.26 28.41 -7.64
N ALA A 106 11.02 29.50 -7.47
CA ALA A 106 11.93 29.99 -8.50
C ALA A 106 13.04 28.97 -8.82
N GLU A 107 13.54 28.98 -10.06
CA GLU A 107 14.57 28.02 -10.49
C GLU A 107 15.87 28.14 -9.67
N SER A 108 16.24 29.34 -9.26
CA SER A 108 17.39 29.58 -8.39
C SER A 108 17.29 28.85 -7.03
N ASP A 109 16.09 28.82 -6.45
CA ASP A 109 15.84 28.14 -5.17
C ASP A 109 15.91 26.61 -5.34
N ILE A 110 15.42 26.10 -6.48
CA ILE A 110 15.51 24.67 -6.82
C ILE A 110 16.97 24.28 -7.08
N GLN A 111 17.77 25.11 -7.75
CA GLN A 111 19.19 24.84 -7.97
C GLN A 111 19.96 24.77 -6.64
N GLY A 112 19.63 25.66 -5.69
CA GLY A 112 20.22 25.64 -4.34
C GLY A 112 19.75 24.45 -3.48
N ASN A 113 18.51 23.98 -3.70
CA ASN A 113 17.95 22.82 -3.03
C ASN A 113 17.00 22.04 -3.96
N PRO A 114 17.50 21.03 -4.71
CA PRO A 114 16.68 20.28 -5.67
C PRO A 114 15.49 19.55 -5.05
N SER A 115 15.59 19.18 -3.76
CA SER A 115 14.50 18.50 -3.05
C SER A 115 13.28 19.40 -2.82
N LEU A 116 13.45 20.73 -2.91
CA LEU A 116 12.37 21.70 -2.73
C LEU A 116 11.26 21.50 -3.77
N ALA A 117 11.61 21.16 -5.01
CA ALA A 117 10.65 20.98 -6.09
C ALA A 117 9.59 19.91 -5.79
N GLN A 118 9.92 18.89 -5.01
CA GLN A 118 8.97 17.82 -4.63
C GLN A 118 7.87 18.30 -3.69
N GLN A 119 8.07 19.42 -3.00
CA GLN A 119 7.06 20.02 -2.13
C GLN A 119 6.05 20.88 -2.91
N PHE A 120 6.13 20.90 -4.24
CA PHE A 120 5.30 21.73 -5.10
C PHE A 120 4.80 20.97 -6.33
N THR A 121 3.51 20.99 -6.56
CA THR A 121 2.91 20.52 -7.80
C THR A 121 3.11 21.58 -8.89
N SER A 122 3.81 21.23 -9.97
CA SER A 122 3.92 22.08 -11.16
C SER A 122 2.91 21.68 -12.24
N LEU A 123 2.64 22.54 -13.21
CA LEU A 123 2.02 22.19 -14.49
C LEU A 123 2.88 22.74 -15.62
N ARG A 124 2.96 22.03 -16.75
CA ARG A 124 3.73 22.44 -17.94
C ARG A 124 2.83 22.53 -19.16
N VAL A 125 3.07 23.51 -20.03
CA VAL A 125 2.33 23.64 -21.31
C VAL A 125 2.48 22.35 -22.13
N GLY A 126 1.36 21.84 -22.64
CA GLY A 126 1.27 20.58 -23.39
C GLY A 126 1.23 19.32 -22.52
N GLU A 127 1.37 19.43 -21.19
CA GLU A 127 1.28 18.28 -20.29
C GLU A 127 -0.16 17.78 -20.21
N VAL A 128 -0.33 16.45 -20.26
CA VAL A 128 -1.59 15.77 -19.93
C VAL A 128 -1.46 15.12 -18.56
N ALA A 129 -2.37 15.45 -17.66
CA ALA A 129 -2.35 14.98 -16.27
C ALA A 129 -3.75 14.84 -15.69
N LEU A 130 -3.89 13.92 -14.73
CA LEU A 130 -4.95 14.00 -13.73
C LEU A 130 -4.58 15.07 -12.72
N VAL A 131 -5.50 15.98 -12.44
CA VAL A 131 -5.31 17.03 -11.43
C VAL A 131 -6.35 16.91 -10.33
N PHE A 132 -5.90 17.07 -9.09
CA PHE A 132 -6.70 17.01 -7.87
C PHE A 132 -6.94 18.45 -7.39
N LEU A 133 -8.15 18.94 -7.57
CA LEU A 133 -8.47 20.35 -7.47
C LEU A 133 -9.32 20.68 -6.25
N LYS A 134 -9.06 21.85 -5.66
CA LYS A 134 -9.92 22.53 -4.70
C LYS A 134 -10.70 23.65 -5.37
N ASP A 135 -11.98 23.79 -5.01
CA ASP A 135 -12.85 24.84 -5.52
C ASP A 135 -12.56 26.16 -4.78
N ILE A 136 -12.31 27.25 -5.52
CA ILE A 136 -12.07 28.59 -4.96
C ILE A 136 -12.87 29.64 -5.72
N GLY A 137 -14.09 29.88 -5.24
CA GLY A 137 -15.02 30.78 -5.91
C GLY A 137 -15.39 30.23 -7.29
N MET A 138 -14.90 30.87 -8.35
CA MET A 138 -15.11 30.43 -9.74
C MET A 138 -13.88 29.77 -10.39
N ASP A 139 -12.73 29.80 -9.71
CA ASP A 139 -11.49 29.22 -10.19
C ASP A 139 -11.13 27.97 -9.37
N PHE A 140 -10.17 27.19 -9.87
CA PHE A 140 -9.69 25.98 -9.20
C PHE A 140 -8.26 26.18 -8.71
N ARG A 141 -7.90 25.53 -7.60
CA ARG A 141 -6.53 25.52 -7.10
C ARG A 141 -5.97 24.11 -7.05
N LEU A 142 -4.72 23.98 -7.46
CA LEU A 142 -3.96 22.75 -7.34
C LEU A 142 -3.39 22.63 -5.92
N ASN A 143 -3.47 21.44 -5.34
CA ASN A 143 -2.80 21.18 -4.07
C ASN A 143 -1.29 21.41 -4.20
N ARG A 144 -0.73 22.00 -3.13
CA ARG A 144 0.71 22.33 -3.08
C ARG A 144 1.55 21.07 -3.24
N ILE A 145 1.18 19.97 -2.61
CA ILE A 145 1.84 18.67 -2.74
C ILE A 145 0.78 17.73 -3.32
N ASP A 146 1.20 16.74 -4.12
CA ASP A 146 0.31 15.64 -4.54
C ASP A 146 -0.90 16.09 -5.35
N GLY A 147 -0.75 17.19 -6.08
CA GLY A 147 -1.83 17.80 -6.84
C GLY A 147 -2.04 17.22 -8.24
N LYS A 148 -1.14 16.34 -8.73
CA LYS A 148 -1.29 15.76 -10.07
C LYS A 148 -0.62 14.40 -10.25
N VAL A 149 -1.09 13.66 -11.25
CA VAL A 149 -0.40 12.50 -11.82
C VAL A 149 -0.36 12.64 -13.34
N ARG A 150 0.81 12.40 -13.97
CA ARG A 150 0.90 12.35 -15.44
C ARG A 150 0.25 11.07 -15.93
N ILE A 151 -0.59 11.22 -16.95
CA ILE A 151 -1.31 10.09 -17.53
C ILE A 151 -1.25 10.14 -19.05
N THR A 152 -1.63 9.04 -19.69
CA THR A 152 -1.65 8.96 -21.15
C THR A 152 -2.53 10.04 -21.75
N SER A 153 -2.14 10.58 -22.91
CA SER A 153 -2.96 11.53 -23.67
C SER A 153 -4.18 10.87 -24.31
N SER A 154 -4.15 9.55 -24.49
CA SER A 154 -5.23 8.77 -25.08
C SER A 154 -6.51 8.90 -24.27
N ARG A 155 -7.65 8.98 -24.96
CA ARG A 155 -8.95 9.06 -24.28
C ARG A 155 -9.32 7.69 -23.73
N VAL A 156 -9.51 7.62 -22.41
CA VAL A 156 -10.06 6.44 -21.74
C VAL A 156 -11.58 6.60 -21.64
N ARG A 157 -12.31 5.51 -21.85
CA ARG A 157 -13.77 5.49 -21.70
C ARG A 157 -14.10 5.05 -20.28
N HIS A 158 -15.08 5.73 -19.68
CA HIS A 158 -15.61 5.42 -18.37
C HIS A 158 -17.08 5.06 -18.50
N GLU A 159 -17.57 4.13 -17.69
CA GLU A 159 -19.00 3.88 -17.58
C GLU A 159 -19.63 4.96 -16.70
N MET A 160 -20.87 5.36 -17.02
CA MET A 160 -21.53 6.43 -16.26
C MET A 160 -21.76 6.07 -14.78
N VAL A 161 -21.86 4.78 -14.49
CA VAL A 161 -22.10 4.23 -13.15
C VAL A 161 -20.82 4.06 -12.34
N ASP A 162 -19.66 4.23 -12.96
CA ASP A 162 -18.37 4.07 -12.29
C ASP A 162 -18.19 5.15 -11.22
N GLU A 163 -17.79 4.71 -10.03
CA GLU A 163 -17.29 5.59 -8.98
C GLU A 163 -15.92 6.18 -9.36
N PRO A 164 -15.50 7.30 -8.74
CA PRO A 164 -14.23 7.96 -9.08
C PRO A 164 -13.02 7.02 -9.08
N GLU A 165 -12.92 6.12 -8.11
CA GLU A 165 -11.82 5.15 -7.97
C GLU A 165 -11.80 4.14 -9.13
N GLU A 166 -12.97 3.73 -9.64
CA GLU A 166 -13.07 2.83 -10.80
C GLU A 166 -12.64 3.55 -12.10
N ARG A 167 -12.93 4.84 -12.22
CA ARG A 167 -12.48 5.67 -13.35
C ARG A 167 -10.98 5.93 -13.29
N LEU A 168 -10.44 6.20 -12.10
CA LEU A 168 -8.99 6.29 -11.87
C LEU A 168 -8.28 4.99 -12.27
N LEU A 169 -8.80 3.85 -11.80
CA LEU A 169 -8.26 2.54 -12.15
C LEU A 169 -8.14 2.38 -13.68
N SER A 170 -9.18 2.75 -14.41
CA SER A 170 -9.20 2.71 -15.88
C SER A 170 -8.16 3.62 -16.52
N GLU A 171 -8.00 4.86 -16.03
CA GLU A 171 -6.96 5.78 -16.53
C GLU A 171 -5.55 5.24 -16.27
N PHE A 172 -5.31 4.65 -15.10
CA PHE A 172 -3.99 4.11 -14.75
C PHE A 172 -3.67 2.80 -15.47
N VAL A 173 -4.65 1.92 -15.70
CA VAL A 173 -4.48 0.72 -16.55
C VAL A 173 -4.03 1.13 -17.95
N ALA A 174 -4.68 2.13 -18.54
CA ALA A 174 -4.30 2.64 -19.85
C ALA A 174 -2.91 3.31 -19.84
N SER A 175 -2.63 4.11 -18.80
CA SER A 175 -1.38 4.88 -18.69
C SER A 175 -0.16 4.00 -18.40
N ALA A 176 -0.33 2.85 -17.76
CA ALA A 176 0.74 1.90 -17.52
C ALA A 176 1.27 1.25 -18.82
N GLN A 177 0.52 1.35 -19.92
CA GLN A 177 0.91 0.89 -21.25
C GLN A 177 1.50 2.00 -22.12
N ASP A 178 1.65 3.21 -21.59
CA ASP A 178 2.12 4.37 -22.34
C ASP A 178 3.58 4.22 -22.81
N GLY A 179 3.92 4.90 -23.90
CA GLY A 179 5.28 4.94 -24.44
C GLY A 179 6.23 5.70 -23.53
N ASP A 180 5.76 6.73 -22.84
CA ASP A 180 6.55 7.53 -21.89
C ASP A 180 6.84 6.71 -20.61
N PRO A 181 8.12 6.43 -20.29
CA PRO A 181 8.51 5.71 -19.08
C PRO A 181 7.99 6.35 -17.78
N MET A 182 7.91 7.68 -17.73
CA MET A 182 7.44 8.39 -16.55
C MET A 182 5.94 8.22 -16.35
N VAL A 183 5.15 8.31 -17.42
CA VAL A 183 3.70 8.06 -17.37
C VAL A 183 3.44 6.63 -16.89
N ARG A 184 4.17 5.66 -17.46
CA ARG A 184 4.07 4.26 -17.05
C ARG A 184 4.44 4.04 -15.58
N LEU A 185 5.55 4.61 -15.12
CA LEU A 185 5.99 4.47 -13.73
C LEU A 185 4.96 5.03 -12.75
N GLN A 186 4.47 6.25 -12.98
CA GLN A 186 3.47 6.86 -12.11
C GLN A 186 2.17 6.06 -12.13
N ALA A 187 1.74 5.58 -13.29
CA ALA A 187 0.56 4.74 -13.39
C ALA A 187 0.71 3.41 -12.62
N VAL A 188 1.85 2.74 -12.73
CA VAL A 188 2.15 1.51 -11.97
C VAL A 188 2.10 1.73 -10.47
N GLU A 189 2.62 2.85 -9.98
CA GLU A 189 2.54 3.24 -8.57
C GLU A 189 1.09 3.49 -8.14
N GLU A 190 0.34 4.30 -8.90
CA GLU A 190 -1.05 4.64 -8.58
C GLU A 190 -2.00 3.45 -8.68
N LEU A 191 -1.74 2.47 -9.54
CA LEU A 191 -2.50 1.22 -9.58
C LEU A 191 -2.49 0.51 -8.23
N GLY A 192 -1.36 0.56 -7.50
CA GLY A 192 -1.28 0.01 -6.15
C GLY A 192 -2.21 0.75 -5.20
N TYR A 193 -2.13 2.08 -5.12
CA TYR A 193 -2.96 2.89 -4.22
C TYR A 193 -4.47 2.78 -4.52
N VAL A 194 -4.85 2.87 -5.79
CA VAL A 194 -6.26 2.71 -6.21
C VAL A 194 -6.75 1.28 -5.96
N GLY A 195 -5.91 0.28 -6.22
CA GLY A 195 -6.23 -1.11 -5.92
C GLY A 195 -6.48 -1.35 -4.43
N ASP A 196 -5.64 -0.79 -3.55
CA ASP A 196 -5.82 -0.90 -2.10
C ASP A 196 -7.15 -0.26 -1.68
N ALA A 197 -7.46 0.92 -2.21
CA ALA A 197 -8.73 1.59 -1.94
C ALA A 197 -9.94 0.74 -2.36
N ILE A 198 -9.91 0.13 -3.55
CA ILE A 198 -10.98 -0.75 -4.04
C ILE A 198 -11.10 -2.01 -3.16
N LEU A 199 -9.99 -2.65 -2.80
CA LEU A 199 -10.00 -3.80 -1.89
C LEU A 199 -10.60 -3.43 -0.53
N ARG A 200 -10.34 -2.22 -0.03
CA ARG A 200 -10.94 -1.71 1.22
C ARG A 200 -12.43 -1.43 1.08
N GLN A 201 -12.89 -0.92 -0.06
CA GLN A 201 -14.33 -0.80 -0.33
C GLN A 201 -15.01 -2.19 -0.33
N MET A 202 -14.38 -3.19 -0.95
CA MET A 202 -14.84 -4.57 -0.92
C MET A 202 -14.82 -5.17 0.50
N ALA A 203 -13.82 -4.80 1.33
CA ALA A 203 -13.71 -5.21 2.72
C ALA A 203 -14.82 -4.61 3.60
N ALA A 204 -15.10 -3.32 3.42
CA ALA A 204 -16.01 -2.53 4.23
C ALA A 204 -17.51 -2.75 3.90
N SER A 205 -17.83 -3.34 2.75
CA SER A 205 -19.21 -3.50 2.31
C SER A 205 -20.08 -4.17 3.40
N GLU A 206 -20.97 -3.39 4.00
CA GLU A 206 -21.98 -3.78 5.01
C GLU A 206 -22.94 -4.87 4.54
N TYR A 207 -22.87 -5.18 3.27
CA TYR A 207 -23.83 -5.94 2.50
C TYR A 207 -23.38 -7.38 2.21
N ARG A 208 -22.40 -7.92 2.95
CA ARG A 208 -21.91 -9.31 2.79
C ARG A 208 -22.95 -10.41 3.06
N TYR A 209 -24.20 -10.02 3.33
CA TYR A 209 -25.36 -10.88 3.48
C TYR A 209 -26.48 -10.61 2.44
N SER A 210 -26.31 -9.66 1.50
CA SER A 210 -27.23 -9.46 0.37
C SER A 210 -26.58 -9.87 -0.97
N SER A 211 -27.39 -10.33 -1.92
CA SER A 211 -26.93 -10.72 -3.25
C SER A 211 -26.28 -9.56 -4.01
N GLU A 212 -26.82 -8.35 -3.87
CA GLU A 212 -26.37 -7.17 -4.62
C GLU A 212 -24.92 -6.76 -4.31
N ALA A 213 -24.47 -6.87 -3.07
CA ALA A 213 -23.07 -6.54 -2.78
C ALA A 213 -22.11 -7.68 -3.00
N ALA A 214 -22.57 -8.93 -2.94
CA ALA A 214 -21.79 -10.03 -3.47
C ALA A 214 -21.50 -9.77 -4.96
N ASP A 215 -22.51 -9.36 -5.74
CA ASP A 215 -22.36 -9.00 -7.14
C ASP A 215 -21.44 -7.77 -7.34
N ARG A 216 -21.57 -6.72 -6.52
CA ARG A 216 -20.67 -5.56 -6.55
C ARG A 216 -19.22 -5.95 -6.25
N CYS A 217 -18.97 -6.79 -5.25
CA CYS A 217 -17.63 -7.27 -4.92
C CYS A 217 -17.04 -8.11 -6.07
N ILE A 218 -17.82 -9.00 -6.68
CA ILE A 218 -17.40 -9.79 -7.86
C ILE A 218 -17.03 -8.85 -9.00
N MET A 219 -17.84 -7.83 -9.24
CA MET A 219 -17.60 -6.86 -10.31
C MET A 219 -16.32 -6.04 -10.06
N LEU A 220 -16.11 -5.52 -8.84
CA LEU A 220 -14.90 -4.79 -8.47
C LEU A 220 -13.64 -5.66 -8.56
N ASP A 221 -13.70 -6.92 -8.09
CA ASP A 221 -12.59 -7.86 -8.22
C ASP A 221 -12.22 -8.09 -9.69
N LYS A 222 -13.23 -8.22 -10.55
CA LYS A 222 -13.05 -8.37 -12.00
C LYS A 222 -12.47 -7.13 -12.67
N LYS A 223 -12.77 -5.94 -12.17
CA LYS A 223 -12.13 -4.69 -12.64
C LYS A 223 -10.65 -4.63 -12.27
N LEU A 224 -10.25 -5.23 -11.15
CA LEU A 224 -8.84 -5.33 -10.76
C LEU A 224 -8.04 -6.29 -11.66
N ASP A 225 -8.66 -7.22 -12.38
CA ASP A 225 -7.93 -8.17 -13.24
C ASP A 225 -7.04 -7.47 -14.27
N ALA A 226 -7.54 -6.40 -14.91
CA ALA A 226 -6.74 -5.62 -15.85
C ALA A 226 -5.52 -4.95 -15.18
N ALA A 227 -5.68 -4.47 -13.95
CA ALA A 227 -4.56 -3.91 -13.18
C ALA A 227 -3.55 -4.99 -12.80
N ARG A 228 -4.02 -6.18 -12.39
CA ARG A 228 -3.16 -7.32 -12.07
C ARG A 228 -2.35 -7.79 -13.28
N GLU A 229 -2.97 -7.86 -14.46
CA GLU A 229 -2.32 -8.20 -15.72
C GLU A 229 -1.25 -7.16 -16.10
N VAL A 230 -1.60 -5.87 -16.07
CA VAL A 230 -0.68 -4.78 -16.36
C VAL A 230 0.51 -4.79 -15.40
N LEU A 231 0.28 -4.99 -14.11
CA LEU A 231 1.36 -5.10 -13.12
C LEU A 231 2.22 -6.35 -13.38
N ALA A 232 1.62 -7.46 -13.81
CA ALA A 232 2.37 -8.66 -14.18
C ALA A 232 3.32 -8.43 -15.36
N ASP A 233 2.92 -7.61 -16.33
CA ASP A 233 3.79 -7.22 -17.43
C ASP A 233 4.83 -6.16 -17.01
N ALA A 234 4.46 -5.19 -16.17
CA ALA A 234 5.37 -4.19 -15.64
C ALA A 234 6.50 -4.81 -14.78
N ARG A 235 6.24 -5.93 -14.09
CA ARG A 235 7.28 -6.72 -13.40
C ARG A 235 8.35 -7.31 -14.33
N LYS A 236 8.10 -7.33 -15.64
CA LYS A 236 9.07 -7.79 -16.66
C LYS A 236 9.83 -6.62 -17.30
N ALA A 237 9.61 -5.38 -16.83
CA ALA A 237 10.27 -4.21 -17.36
C ALA A 237 11.80 -4.30 -17.20
N THR A 238 12.50 -3.74 -18.18
CA THR A 238 13.97 -3.61 -18.15
C THR A 238 14.42 -2.58 -17.14
N ASP A 239 13.65 -1.49 -16.96
CA ASP A 239 13.88 -0.50 -15.92
C ASP A 239 13.59 -1.12 -14.53
N PRO A 240 14.61 -1.24 -13.66
CA PRO A 240 14.43 -1.84 -12.33
C PRO A 240 13.47 -1.05 -11.44
N VAL A 241 13.32 0.26 -11.63
CA VAL A 241 12.39 1.09 -10.84
C VAL A 241 10.95 0.73 -11.18
N VAL A 242 10.63 0.62 -12.47
CA VAL A 242 9.29 0.20 -12.92
C VAL A 242 9.00 -1.22 -12.42
N ARG A 243 9.99 -2.12 -12.52
CA ARG A 243 9.86 -3.49 -12.02
C ARG A 243 9.60 -3.54 -10.51
N PHE A 244 10.36 -2.80 -9.71
CA PHE A 244 10.22 -2.77 -8.25
C PHE A 244 8.93 -2.09 -7.81
N ALA A 245 8.56 -0.97 -8.43
CA ALA A 245 7.25 -0.34 -8.24
C ALA A 245 6.12 -1.34 -8.53
N ALA A 246 6.21 -2.08 -9.64
CA ALA A 246 5.21 -3.09 -9.98
C ALA A 246 5.12 -4.21 -8.95
N VAL A 247 6.26 -4.70 -8.42
CA VAL A 247 6.28 -5.69 -7.33
C VAL A 247 5.55 -5.16 -6.09
N ILE A 248 5.85 -3.92 -5.67
CA ILE A 248 5.25 -3.29 -4.49
C ILE A 248 3.74 -3.10 -4.71
N SER A 249 3.33 -2.47 -5.82
CA SER A 249 1.93 -2.25 -6.16
C SER A 249 1.13 -3.54 -6.31
N SER A 250 1.77 -4.66 -6.67
CA SER A 250 1.09 -5.96 -6.80
C SER A 250 0.48 -6.42 -5.47
N PHE A 251 1.17 -6.20 -4.34
CA PHE A 251 0.63 -6.49 -3.01
C PHE A 251 -0.61 -5.65 -2.68
N GLN A 252 -0.76 -4.48 -3.29
CA GLN A 252 -1.89 -3.60 -3.01
C GLN A 252 -3.13 -3.90 -3.88
N VAL A 253 -3.02 -4.78 -4.89
CA VAL A 253 -4.14 -5.18 -5.75
C VAL A 253 -4.51 -6.68 -5.64
N ASP A 254 -3.99 -7.38 -4.62
CA ASP A 254 -4.06 -8.84 -4.48
C ASP A 254 -3.47 -9.60 -5.70
N ALA A 255 -2.40 -9.07 -6.30
CA ALA A 255 -1.58 -9.79 -7.27
C ALA A 255 -0.32 -10.31 -6.56
N THR A 256 -0.09 -11.62 -6.52
CA THR A 256 1.16 -12.15 -5.94
C THR A 256 2.34 -11.96 -6.91
N PRO A 257 3.39 -11.19 -6.54
CA PRO A 257 4.60 -11.10 -7.36
C PRO A 257 5.53 -12.31 -7.17
N GLY A 258 5.25 -13.17 -6.19
CA GLY A 258 6.11 -14.28 -5.78
C GLY A 258 7.28 -13.85 -4.89
N GLU A 259 7.81 -14.80 -4.14
CA GLU A 259 8.87 -14.56 -3.15
C GLU A 259 10.19 -14.18 -3.80
N ALA A 260 10.61 -14.90 -4.85
CA ALA A 260 11.86 -14.64 -5.55
C ALA A 260 11.93 -13.20 -6.08
N THR A 261 10.85 -12.73 -6.71
CA THR A 261 10.74 -11.35 -7.24
C THR A 261 10.71 -10.33 -6.11
N SER A 262 10.06 -10.64 -4.98
CA SER A 262 10.04 -9.75 -3.81
C SER A 262 11.43 -9.65 -3.15
N LEU A 263 12.14 -10.77 -3.07
CA LEU A 263 13.51 -10.82 -2.54
C LEU A 263 14.51 -10.14 -3.47
N GLU A 264 14.26 -10.06 -4.77
CA GLU A 264 15.07 -9.27 -5.71
C GLU A 264 15.15 -7.81 -5.25
N VAL A 265 14.02 -7.22 -4.84
CA VAL A 265 13.97 -5.84 -4.33
C VAL A 265 14.84 -5.70 -3.07
N LEU A 266 14.69 -6.61 -2.11
CA LEU A 266 15.46 -6.59 -0.86
C LEU A 266 16.96 -6.84 -1.06
N ARG A 267 17.32 -7.61 -2.08
CA ARG A 267 18.73 -7.95 -2.40
C ARG A 267 19.39 -6.95 -3.34
N ALA A 268 18.63 -6.03 -3.93
CA ALA A 268 19.19 -4.96 -4.75
C ALA A 268 20.22 -4.16 -3.96
N ASP A 269 21.35 -3.85 -4.59
CA ASP A 269 22.41 -3.07 -3.97
C ASP A 269 21.88 -1.65 -3.65
N PRO A 270 21.85 -1.24 -2.37
CA PRO A 270 21.39 0.09 -1.97
C PRO A 270 22.17 1.25 -2.60
N ALA A 271 23.39 1.00 -3.11
CA ALA A 271 24.18 1.99 -3.83
C ALA A 271 23.75 2.15 -5.30
N THR A 272 23.02 1.18 -5.86
CA THR A 272 22.43 1.30 -7.19
C THR A 272 21.22 2.23 -7.10
N LEU A 273 21.21 3.32 -7.89
CA LEU A 273 20.15 4.32 -7.89
C LEU A 273 19.93 4.96 -6.50
N SER A 274 20.87 5.82 -6.14
CA SER A 274 20.84 6.67 -4.95
C SER A 274 19.66 7.64 -4.95
N THR A 275 19.39 8.27 -3.81
CA THR A 275 18.39 9.33 -3.68
C THR A 275 18.61 10.49 -4.65
N ALA A 276 19.87 10.87 -4.89
CA ALA A 276 20.21 11.95 -5.82
C ALA A 276 19.94 11.55 -7.27
N GLU A 277 20.32 10.32 -7.67
CA GLU A 277 20.04 9.81 -9.01
C GLU A 277 18.53 9.62 -9.23
N SER A 278 17.81 9.12 -8.23
CA SER A 278 16.35 9.03 -8.24
C SER A 278 15.69 10.39 -8.46
N LEU A 279 16.14 11.43 -7.76
CA LEU A 279 15.64 12.79 -7.95
C LEU A 279 16.00 13.35 -9.33
N ALA A 280 17.22 13.12 -9.81
CA ALA A 280 17.65 13.60 -11.12
C ALA A 280 16.90 12.93 -12.28
N GLN A 281 16.68 11.62 -12.19
CA GLN A 281 16.06 10.83 -13.26
C GLN A 281 14.53 10.86 -13.21
N TYR A 282 13.95 10.77 -12.01
CA TYR A 282 12.51 10.59 -11.83
C TYR A 282 11.80 11.77 -11.14
N GLY A 283 12.55 12.76 -10.65
CA GLY A 283 11.99 13.93 -9.97
C GLY A 283 11.46 13.64 -8.56
N ALA A 284 11.69 12.45 -8.01
CA ALA A 284 11.22 12.03 -6.69
C ALA A 284 12.28 11.18 -5.99
N ILE A 285 12.45 11.36 -4.67
CA ILE A 285 13.36 10.54 -3.86
C ILE A 285 12.84 9.11 -3.62
N GLY A 286 11.53 8.91 -3.81
CA GLY A 286 10.84 7.66 -3.49
C GLY A 286 11.14 6.48 -4.40
N PHE A 287 11.91 6.72 -5.47
CA PHE A 287 12.36 5.71 -6.43
C PHE A 287 13.81 5.27 -6.23
N SER A 288 14.46 5.66 -5.14
CA SER A 288 15.76 5.08 -4.78
C SER A 288 15.61 3.64 -4.30
N VAL A 289 16.63 2.80 -4.48
CA VAL A 289 16.57 1.38 -4.07
C VAL A 289 16.26 1.24 -2.58
N GLN A 290 16.91 2.05 -1.72
CA GLN A 290 16.63 2.06 -0.28
C GLN A 290 15.17 2.40 0.04
N ALA A 291 14.60 3.39 -0.64
CA ALA A 291 13.20 3.76 -0.45
C ALA A 291 12.27 2.61 -0.87
N MET A 292 12.50 1.99 -2.03
CA MET A 292 11.69 0.87 -2.51
C MET A 292 11.80 -0.37 -1.61
N GLN A 293 12.98 -0.64 -1.04
CA GLN A 293 13.19 -1.72 -0.07
C GLN A 293 12.36 -1.53 1.21
N ALA A 294 12.39 -0.34 1.79
CA ALA A 294 11.58 -0.01 2.96
C ALA A 294 10.08 -0.13 2.63
N ARG A 295 9.66 0.47 1.51
CA ARG A 295 8.26 0.45 1.03
C ARG A 295 7.71 -0.96 0.83
N LEU A 296 8.50 -1.89 0.29
CA LEU A 296 8.06 -3.27 0.11
C LEU A 296 7.61 -3.87 1.45
N LEU A 297 8.43 -3.76 2.49
CA LEU A 297 8.11 -4.30 3.81
C LEU A 297 6.92 -3.55 4.44
N ASP A 298 6.85 -2.24 4.27
CA ASP A 298 5.77 -1.42 4.79
C ASP A 298 4.42 -1.78 4.16
N VAL A 299 4.37 -2.02 2.84
CA VAL A 299 3.14 -2.46 2.16
C VAL A 299 2.71 -3.84 2.64
N MET A 300 3.65 -4.78 2.83
CA MET A 300 3.32 -6.12 3.32
C MET A 300 2.72 -6.12 4.74
N ASP A 301 3.21 -5.22 5.61
CA ASP A 301 2.64 -4.97 6.93
C ASP A 301 1.29 -4.25 6.83
N ALA A 302 1.24 -3.12 6.10
CA ALA A 302 0.10 -2.22 6.05
C ALA A 302 -1.13 -2.85 5.39
N THR A 303 -0.97 -3.60 4.30
CA THR A 303 -2.11 -4.28 3.63
C THR A 303 -2.70 -5.34 4.56
N THR A 304 -1.87 -6.10 5.28
CA THR A 304 -2.35 -7.11 6.23
C THR A 304 -2.97 -6.46 7.48
N ARG A 305 -2.34 -5.41 8.03
CA ARG A 305 -2.84 -4.69 9.22
C ARG A 305 -4.17 -4.00 8.93
N ARG A 306 -4.31 -3.33 7.79
CA ARG A 306 -5.54 -2.62 7.39
C ARG A 306 -6.70 -3.60 7.24
N LEU A 307 -6.45 -4.72 6.57
CA LEU A 307 -7.45 -5.78 6.45
C LEU A 307 -7.82 -6.39 7.81
N LEU A 308 -6.87 -6.56 8.73
CA LEU A 308 -7.16 -7.01 10.09
C LEU A 308 -7.89 -5.96 10.97
N LEU A 309 -7.67 -4.66 10.75
CA LEU A 309 -8.39 -3.58 11.45
C LEU A 309 -9.84 -3.53 11.00
N ASP A 310 -10.08 -3.63 9.69
CA ASP A 310 -11.42 -3.74 9.12
C ASP A 310 -12.12 -5.03 9.61
N MET A 311 -11.35 -6.13 9.79
CA MET A 311 -11.82 -7.38 10.43
C MET A 311 -12.03 -7.30 11.95
N ARG A 312 -11.39 -6.39 12.70
CA ARG A 312 -11.64 -6.26 14.16
C ARG A 312 -13.00 -5.64 14.46
N GLN A 313 -13.60 -4.97 13.47
CA GLN A 313 -14.93 -4.40 13.57
C GLN A 313 -16.05 -5.39 13.19
N ARG A 314 -15.75 -6.54 12.56
CA ARG A 314 -16.74 -7.52 12.05
C ARG A 314 -16.22 -8.96 11.95
N ASP A 315 -17.08 -9.95 12.19
CA ASP A 315 -16.74 -11.38 12.12
C ASP A 315 -16.09 -11.78 10.78
N VAL A 316 -14.84 -12.25 10.88
CA VAL A 316 -13.96 -12.88 9.88
C VAL A 316 -14.41 -12.81 8.41
N ILE A 317 -13.73 -11.98 7.61
CA ILE A 317 -13.75 -12.07 6.14
C ILE A 317 -13.19 -13.44 5.72
N ARG A 318 -14.04 -14.28 5.11
CA ARG A 318 -13.64 -15.58 4.56
C ARG A 318 -13.48 -15.49 3.05
N ARG A 319 -12.44 -16.11 2.51
CA ARG A 319 -12.28 -16.42 1.08
C ARG A 319 -13.46 -17.25 0.58
N ARG A 320 -13.56 -17.42 -0.74
CA ARG A 320 -14.55 -18.29 -1.40
C ARG A 320 -14.53 -19.74 -0.87
N ASP A 321 -13.40 -20.17 -0.32
CA ASP A 321 -13.18 -21.48 0.32
C ASP A 321 -13.44 -21.51 1.84
N GLY A 322 -13.89 -20.40 2.44
CA GLY A 322 -14.18 -20.32 3.87
C GLY A 322 -12.98 -19.95 4.76
N LYS A 323 -11.76 -19.77 4.21
CA LYS A 323 -10.57 -19.43 5.01
C LYS A 323 -10.49 -17.93 5.34
N PRO A 324 -10.04 -17.53 6.56
CA PRO A 324 -9.87 -16.12 6.89
C PRO A 324 -8.90 -15.44 5.91
N TYR A 325 -9.27 -14.28 5.39
CA TYR A 325 -8.38 -13.50 4.56
C TYR A 325 -7.26 -12.94 5.45
N ARG A 326 -6.11 -13.60 5.43
CA ARG A 326 -4.90 -13.11 6.06
C ARG A 326 -3.86 -13.04 4.96
N GLY A 327 -3.49 -11.83 4.54
CA GLY A 327 -2.38 -11.59 3.60
C GLY A 327 -2.76 -11.80 2.14
N ILE A 328 -1.79 -11.63 1.24
CA ILE A 328 -2.00 -11.75 -0.22
C ILE A 328 -2.16 -13.21 -0.65
N ARG A 329 -2.98 -13.42 -1.69
CA ARG A 329 -3.22 -14.74 -2.24
C ARG A 329 -1.95 -15.39 -2.78
N ASP A 330 -1.77 -16.67 -2.50
CA ASP A 330 -0.66 -17.49 -2.98
C ASP A 330 0.73 -16.88 -2.69
N PHE A 331 0.88 -16.17 -1.57
CA PHE A 331 2.15 -15.66 -1.07
C PHE A 331 2.50 -16.31 0.27
N TRP A 332 3.65 -16.99 0.34
CA TRP A 332 4.05 -17.72 1.52
C TRP A 332 5.01 -16.90 2.40
N TYR A 333 4.40 -16.18 3.34
CA TYR A 333 5.10 -15.25 4.24
C TYR A 333 6.23 -15.89 5.07
N PRO A 334 6.10 -17.12 5.61
CA PRO A 334 7.18 -17.72 6.39
C PRO A 334 8.49 -17.88 5.61
N GLU A 335 8.44 -18.37 4.37
CA GLU A 335 9.62 -18.52 3.52
C GLU A 335 10.22 -17.17 3.15
N PHE A 336 9.37 -16.21 2.77
CA PHE A 336 9.82 -14.84 2.54
C PHE A 336 10.51 -14.23 3.77
N CYS A 337 9.91 -14.35 4.97
CA CYS A 337 10.45 -13.74 6.19
C CYS A 337 11.80 -14.35 6.58
N ALA A 338 11.93 -15.68 6.46
CA ALA A 338 13.20 -16.37 6.70
C ALA A 338 14.29 -15.86 5.74
N ALA A 339 13.98 -15.75 4.45
CA ALA A 339 14.91 -15.24 3.44
C ALA A 339 15.20 -13.73 3.59
N ALA A 340 14.22 -12.94 4.00
CA ALA A 340 14.37 -11.50 4.23
C ALA A 340 15.30 -11.21 5.42
N LEU A 341 15.20 -11.98 6.50
CA LEU A 341 16.13 -11.86 7.65
C LEU A 341 17.58 -12.18 7.28
N ALA A 342 17.81 -12.99 6.24
CA ALA A 342 19.14 -13.26 5.72
C ALA A 342 19.70 -12.14 4.83
N CYS A 343 18.88 -11.16 4.41
CA CYS A 343 19.32 -10.07 3.54
C CYS A 343 20.10 -9.00 4.34
N GLU A 344 21.25 -8.59 3.82
CA GLU A 344 22.11 -7.61 4.51
C GLU A 344 21.46 -6.23 4.67
N SER A 345 20.73 -5.77 3.65
CA SER A 345 19.94 -4.53 3.69
C SER A 345 18.98 -4.50 4.88
N VAL A 346 18.24 -5.59 5.09
CA VAL A 346 17.32 -5.77 6.22
C VAL A 346 18.09 -5.79 7.54
N ARG A 347 19.15 -6.60 7.65
CA ARG A 347 19.92 -6.74 8.89
C ARG A 347 20.57 -5.42 9.32
N ALA A 348 21.08 -4.64 8.37
CA ALA A 348 21.76 -3.38 8.65
C ALA A 348 20.79 -2.24 9.00
N ALA A 349 19.55 -2.26 8.51
CA ALA A 349 18.60 -1.16 8.69
C ALA A 349 17.54 -1.46 9.77
N GLY A 350 17.66 -0.78 10.93
CA GLY A 350 16.69 -0.88 12.03
C GLY A 350 15.21 -0.70 11.62
N PRO A 351 14.86 0.32 10.80
CA PRO A 351 13.50 0.48 10.30
C PRO A 351 12.98 -0.74 9.53
N MET A 352 13.79 -1.36 8.68
CA MET A 352 13.40 -2.54 7.90
C MET A 352 13.20 -3.76 8.80
N ARG A 353 14.06 -3.97 9.81
CA ARG A 353 13.84 -5.03 10.81
C ARG A 353 12.54 -4.82 11.58
N ARG A 354 12.18 -3.58 11.89
CA ARG A 354 10.91 -3.23 12.53
C ARG A 354 9.71 -3.55 11.64
N SER A 355 9.74 -3.17 10.36
CA SER A 355 8.67 -3.51 9.42
C SER A 355 8.54 -5.04 9.26
N LEU A 356 9.66 -5.77 9.19
CA LEU A 356 9.63 -7.25 9.13
C LEU A 356 9.10 -7.89 10.42
N ALA A 357 9.47 -7.38 11.59
CA ALA A 357 8.93 -7.82 12.88
C ALA A 357 7.42 -7.57 12.99
N ASN A 358 6.93 -6.45 12.42
CA ASN A 358 5.51 -6.16 12.33
C ASN A 358 4.78 -7.15 11.41
N ILE A 359 5.37 -7.53 10.26
CA ILE A 359 4.82 -8.59 9.41
C ILE A 359 4.68 -9.87 10.24
N LEU A 360 5.76 -10.33 10.88
CA LEU A 360 5.74 -11.54 11.71
C LEU A 360 4.66 -11.49 12.80
N TRP A 361 4.56 -10.38 13.52
CA TRP A 361 3.54 -10.15 14.53
C TRP A 361 2.12 -10.21 13.96
N VAL A 362 1.87 -9.49 12.88
CA VAL A 362 0.55 -9.36 12.25
C VAL A 362 0.09 -10.72 11.71
N ARG A 363 0.98 -11.45 11.04
CA ARG A 363 0.76 -12.81 10.52
C ARG A 363 0.51 -13.81 11.64
N SER A 364 1.35 -13.78 12.67
CA SER A 364 1.37 -14.73 13.79
C SER A 364 1.41 -16.20 13.34
N ASP A 365 2.14 -16.49 12.27
CA ASP A 365 2.26 -17.85 11.72
C ASP A 365 3.18 -18.72 12.59
N VAL A 366 2.76 -19.96 12.86
CA VAL A 366 3.56 -20.92 13.63
C VAL A 366 4.85 -21.30 12.90
N ALA A 367 4.81 -21.34 11.57
CA ALA A 367 5.99 -21.62 10.75
C ALA A 367 7.06 -20.51 10.89
N SER A 368 6.67 -19.31 11.31
CA SER A 368 7.56 -18.16 11.49
C SER A 368 8.07 -17.98 12.93
N VAL A 369 7.79 -18.92 13.83
CA VAL A 369 8.29 -18.90 15.22
C VAL A 369 9.83 -18.85 15.29
N PRO A 370 10.59 -19.61 14.47
CA PRO A 370 12.05 -19.51 14.48
C PRO A 370 12.56 -18.09 14.21
N GLU A 371 11.95 -17.40 13.24
CA GLU A 371 12.28 -16.03 12.86
C GLU A 371 11.91 -15.03 13.96
N MET A 372 10.77 -15.21 14.63
CA MET A 372 10.40 -14.40 15.79
C MET A 372 11.38 -14.59 16.95
N ILE A 373 11.83 -15.82 17.22
CA ILE A 373 12.83 -16.12 18.26
C ILE A 373 14.17 -15.45 17.92
N ALA A 374 14.60 -15.49 16.65
CA ALA A 374 15.84 -14.87 16.21
C ALA A 374 15.90 -13.35 16.45
N LEU A 375 14.73 -12.69 16.56
CA LEU A 375 14.60 -11.26 16.79
C LEU A 375 14.36 -10.87 18.25
N LEU A 376 14.29 -11.83 19.19
CA LEU A 376 14.08 -11.54 20.62
C LEU A 376 15.22 -10.75 21.24
N ASP A 377 16.43 -10.90 20.70
CA ASP A 377 17.65 -10.22 21.16
C ASP A 377 18.01 -9.01 20.28
N ASP A 378 17.10 -8.53 19.41
CA ASP A 378 17.36 -7.35 18.58
C ASP A 378 17.66 -6.13 19.45
N ALA A 379 18.55 -5.24 19.02
CA ALA A 379 18.88 -4.02 19.76
C ALA A 379 17.69 -3.06 19.89
N ASP A 380 16.77 -3.04 18.93
CA ASP A 380 15.58 -2.17 18.93
C ASP A 380 14.46 -2.77 19.80
N ILE A 381 14.02 -2.04 20.82
CA ILE A 381 12.93 -2.45 21.70
C ILE A 381 11.61 -2.66 20.94
N LEU A 382 11.34 -1.87 19.90
CA LEU A 382 10.12 -2.00 19.11
C LEU A 382 10.09 -3.29 18.30
N VAL A 383 11.26 -3.75 17.82
CA VAL A 383 11.40 -5.06 17.17
C VAL A 383 11.09 -6.15 18.19
N ARG A 384 11.73 -6.12 19.37
CA ARG A 384 11.51 -7.10 20.44
C ARG A 384 10.05 -7.14 20.87
N SER A 385 9.42 -5.99 21.08
CA SER A 385 8.01 -5.89 21.47
C SER A 385 7.07 -6.49 20.42
N ALA A 386 7.30 -6.24 19.13
CA ALA A 386 6.49 -6.81 18.05
C ALA A 386 6.60 -8.34 18.03
N VAL A 387 7.81 -8.89 18.08
CA VAL A 387 7.97 -10.36 18.02
C VAL A 387 7.48 -11.07 19.28
N VAL A 388 7.60 -10.45 20.47
CA VAL A 388 6.97 -10.98 21.69
C VAL A 388 5.46 -11.01 21.55
N ALA A 389 4.84 -9.93 21.04
CA ALA A 389 3.40 -9.91 20.78
C ALA A 389 2.98 -10.95 19.74
N GLY A 390 3.82 -11.18 18.72
CA GLY A 390 3.68 -12.26 17.73
C GLY A 390 3.66 -13.62 18.38
N LEU A 391 4.70 -13.96 19.15
CA LEU A 391 4.84 -15.24 19.85
C LEU A 391 3.69 -15.49 20.81
N ILE A 392 3.27 -14.50 21.61
CA ILE A 392 2.12 -14.63 22.50
C ILE A 392 0.88 -15.00 21.69
N LYS A 393 0.61 -14.29 20.59
CA LYS A 393 -0.57 -14.53 19.76
C LYS A 393 -0.52 -15.89 19.06
N THR A 394 0.67 -16.32 18.61
CA THR A 394 0.87 -17.62 17.95
C THR A 394 0.74 -18.78 18.94
N VAL A 395 1.27 -18.66 20.15
CA VAL A 395 1.32 -19.74 21.15
C VAL A 395 0.07 -19.82 22.02
N ALA A 396 -0.62 -18.70 22.27
CA ALA A 396 -1.82 -18.65 23.13
C ALA A 396 -3.15 -18.83 22.38
N SER A 397 -3.15 -18.91 21.04
CA SER A 397 -4.39 -19.04 20.26
C SER A 397 -4.89 -20.48 20.24
N PRO A 398 -6.12 -20.80 20.69
CA PRO A 398 -6.72 -22.14 20.52
C PRO A 398 -6.97 -22.53 19.06
N TYR A 399 -6.74 -21.61 18.10
CA TYR A 399 -6.83 -21.85 16.65
C TYR A 399 -5.46 -22.05 15.98
N SER A 400 -4.36 -22.13 16.73
CA SER A 400 -3.06 -22.55 16.19
C SER A 400 -3.06 -24.05 15.95
N ASN A 401 -3.83 -24.51 14.96
CA ASN A 401 -3.87 -25.92 14.62
C ASN A 401 -2.56 -26.30 13.88
N PRO A 402 -1.76 -27.27 14.36
CA PRO A 402 -0.47 -27.65 13.75
C PRO A 402 -0.57 -28.42 12.42
N LEU A 403 -1.70 -28.35 11.71
CA LEU A 403 -2.00 -29.20 10.55
C LEU A 403 -2.50 -28.36 9.36
N GLU A 404 -1.68 -27.44 8.87
CA GLU A 404 -1.71 -27.04 7.45
C GLU A 404 -0.25 -26.93 6.96
N VAL A 405 0.48 -28.05 7.07
CA VAL A 405 1.70 -28.27 6.30
C VAL A 405 1.26 -28.58 4.88
N HIS A 406 1.24 -27.58 3.99
CA HIS A 406 1.32 -27.86 2.56
C HIS A 406 2.73 -28.39 2.24
N SER A 407 2.92 -29.70 2.45
CA SER A 407 4.06 -30.43 1.88
C SER A 407 3.63 -31.02 0.53
N PRO A 408 4.40 -30.85 -0.57
CA PRO A 408 4.04 -31.37 -1.89
C PRO A 408 4.11 -32.91 -2.03
N TRP A 409 4.29 -33.65 -0.93
CA TRP A 409 4.54 -35.08 -0.93
C TRP A 409 3.46 -35.85 -0.18
N MET A 410 2.25 -35.93 -0.74
CA MET A 410 1.30 -36.99 -0.44
C MET A 410 0.20 -37.03 -1.50
N SER A 411 0.58 -37.50 -2.69
CA SER A 411 -0.35 -38.20 -3.57
C SER A 411 -0.68 -39.57 -2.95
N SER A 412 -1.94 -39.98 -3.10
CA SER A 412 -2.56 -41.23 -2.63
C SER A 412 -2.87 -41.29 -1.13
N ILE A 413 -4.15 -41.15 -0.80
CA ILE A 413 -4.94 -42.16 -0.08
C ILE A 413 -6.40 -41.95 -0.54
N ASP A 414 -7.02 -43.06 -0.94
CA ASP A 414 -8.32 -43.15 -1.59
C ASP A 414 -9.47 -42.54 -0.78
N ALA A 415 -10.40 -41.95 -1.52
CA ALA A 415 -11.70 -41.53 -1.05
C ALA A 415 -12.62 -42.74 -0.84
N THR A 416 -12.57 -43.37 0.33
CA THR A 416 -13.66 -44.22 0.86
C THR A 416 -13.51 -44.32 2.37
N ASP A 417 -14.65 -44.29 3.06
CA ASP A 417 -14.86 -44.46 4.51
C ASP A 417 -14.68 -43.19 5.36
N VAL A 418 -15.80 -42.47 5.57
CA VAL A 418 -16.46 -42.34 6.90
C VAL A 418 -17.86 -41.77 6.66
N GLU A 419 -18.89 -42.59 6.93
CA GLU A 419 -20.28 -42.14 7.07
C GLU A 419 -20.41 -41.24 8.32
N VAL A 420 -20.85 -39.99 8.13
CA VAL A 420 -21.27 -39.11 9.21
C VAL A 420 -22.70 -39.50 9.60
N ARG A 421 -22.87 -40.05 10.81
CA ARG A 421 -24.18 -40.15 11.46
C ARG A 421 -24.38 -38.93 12.34
N ASP A 422 -25.30 -38.06 11.95
CA ASP A 422 -25.83 -36.99 12.79
C ASP A 422 -26.53 -37.60 14.02
N ARG A 423 -26.11 -37.17 15.21
CA ARG A 423 -26.90 -37.28 16.44
C ARG A 423 -27.17 -35.87 16.94
N GLU A 424 -28.42 -35.44 16.82
CA GLU A 424 -28.95 -34.29 17.55
C GLU A 424 -28.86 -34.57 19.06
N ILE A 425 -28.25 -33.64 19.80
CA ILE A 425 -28.18 -33.68 21.27
C ILE A 425 -29.41 -32.94 21.80
N ASP A 426 -30.19 -33.61 22.65
CA ASP A 426 -31.37 -33.09 23.32
C ASP A 426 -30.97 -31.98 24.34
N PRO A 427 -31.52 -30.74 24.22
CA PRO A 427 -31.22 -29.63 25.13
C PRO A 427 -31.56 -29.89 26.60
N ALA A 428 -32.33 -30.93 26.92
CA ALA A 428 -32.71 -31.26 28.31
C ALA A 428 -31.60 -31.97 29.11
N GLU A 429 -30.56 -32.49 28.47
CA GLU A 429 -29.47 -33.22 29.15
C GLU A 429 -28.34 -32.30 29.65
N ALA A 430 -28.26 -31.05 29.16
CA ALA A 430 -27.20 -30.09 29.50
C ALA A 430 -27.43 -29.33 30.82
N MET A 431 -28.50 -29.61 31.56
CA MET A 431 -28.93 -28.81 32.72
C MET A 431 -29.09 -29.62 34.02
N ARG A 432 -28.23 -30.63 34.24
CA ARG A 432 -28.23 -31.40 35.50
C ARG A 432 -26.98 -31.36 36.37
N ASP A 433 -25.89 -30.71 35.95
CA ASP A 433 -24.72 -30.52 36.82
C ASP A 433 -24.21 -29.07 36.82
N TYR A 434 -25.09 -28.12 37.15
CA TYR A 434 -24.75 -26.87 37.85
C TYR A 434 -25.88 -26.40 38.75
#